data_AF-A0A9E7HQQ6-F1
#
_entry.id   AF-A0A9E7HQQ6-F1
#
_cell.length_a   1.000
_cell.length_b   1.000
_cell.length_c   1.000
_cell.angle_alpha   90.00
_cell.angle_beta   90.00
_cell.angle_gamma   90.00
#
_symmetry.space_group_name_H-M   'P 1'
#
loop_
_entity.id
_entity.type
_entity.pdbx_description
1 polymer ?
#
loop_
_entity_poly.entity_id
_entity_poly.type
_entity_poly.pdbx_seq_one_letter_code
_entity_poly.pdbx_strand_id
1 'polypeptide(L)' 'MQDEYLTSVSGYVKYECSEFPCVSQLTFTTNLGKTYGPYGGGGGDFFEVNVEYDEIKGFFGHATTEYLTAFGVYVMLA' A
#
# COMPACT_ATOMS: atom_id res chain seq x y z
N MET A 1 -16.86 -20.46 -3.49
CA MET A 1 -15.56 -19.78 -3.26
C MET A 1 -15.81 -18.71 -2.21
N GLN A 2 -14.85 -18.47 -1.33
CA GLN A 2 -14.89 -17.28 -0.48
C GLN A 2 -14.50 -16.07 -1.33
N ASP A 3 -15.13 -14.92 -1.09
CA ASP A 3 -14.74 -13.67 -1.72
C ASP A 3 -13.33 -13.27 -1.26
N GLU A 4 -12.53 -12.75 -2.18
CA GLU A 4 -11.16 -12.30 -1.92
C GLU A 4 -11.10 -10.79 -1.92
N TYR A 5 -10.59 -10.22 -0.82
CA TYR A 5 -10.50 -8.78 -0.61
C TYR A 5 -9.25 -8.41 0.18
N LEU A 6 -8.88 -7.13 0.11
CA LEU A 6 -7.66 -6.60 0.71
C LEU A 6 -7.83 -6.34 2.21
N THR A 7 -6.85 -6.80 2.98
CA THR A 7 -6.79 -6.71 4.45
C THR A 7 -5.53 -6.01 4.96
N SER A 8 -4.49 -5.89 4.12
CA SER A 8 -3.31 -5.11 4.47
C SER A 8 -2.63 -4.55 3.24
N VAL A 9 -2.02 -3.39 3.42
CA VAL A 9 -1.00 -2.84 2.52
C VAL A 9 0.23 -2.53 3.33
N SER A 10 1.37 -3.06 2.89
CA SER A 10 2.69 -2.71 3.42
C SER A 10 3.58 -2.19 2.31
N GLY A 11 4.65 -1.51 2.68
CA GLY A 11 5.52 -0.90 1.70
C GLY A 11 6.69 -0.16 2.30
N TYR A 12 7.34 0.61 1.45
CA TYR A 12 8.46 1.47 1.82
C TYR A 12 8.28 2.86 1.24
N VAL A 13 8.75 3.86 1.98
CA VAL A 13 8.87 5.25 1.53
C VAL A 13 10.34 5.64 1.46
N LYS A 14 10.73 6.32 0.38
CA LYS A 14 12.05 6.92 0.19
C LYS A 14 11.93 8.42 0.11
N TYR A 15 12.87 9.12 0.72
CA TYR A 15 12.93 10.59 0.69
C TYR A 15 13.80 11.13 -0.46
N GLU A 16 14.52 10.26 -1.18
CA GLU A 16 15.50 10.62 -2.21
C GLU A 16 15.03 10.33 -3.65
N CYS A 17 13.73 10.15 -3.89
CA CYS A 17 13.25 9.87 -5.24
C CYS A 17 13.31 11.09 -6.16
N SER A 18 13.07 12.28 -5.59
CA SER A 18 13.06 13.57 -6.27
C SER A 18 13.11 14.70 -5.23
N GLU A 19 12.57 15.88 -5.54
CA GLU A 19 12.25 16.92 -4.55
C GLU A 19 11.25 16.45 -3.48
N PHE A 20 10.44 15.43 -3.79
CA PHE A 20 9.46 14.85 -2.86
C PHE A 20 9.78 13.39 -2.51
N PRO A 21 9.34 12.92 -1.32
CA PRO A 21 9.35 11.51 -0.99
C PRO A 21 8.49 10.71 -1.99
N CYS A 22 8.84 9.44 -2.19
CA CYS A 22 8.02 8.51 -2.95
C CYS A 22 7.77 7.21 -2.20
N VAL A 23 6.60 6.64 -2.46
CA VAL A 23 6.29 5.25 -2.12
C VAL A 23 7.09 4.36 -3.06
N SER A 24 8.20 3.83 -2.55
CA SER A 24 9.17 3.07 -3.34
C SER A 24 8.76 1.62 -3.54
N GLN A 25 7.91 1.10 -2.66
CA GLN A 25 7.41 -0.27 -2.74
C GLN A 25 6.00 -0.38 -2.17
N LEU A 26 5.16 -1.21 -2.79
CA LEU A 26 3.86 -1.62 -2.27
C LEU A 26 3.70 -3.15 -2.33
N THR A 27 3.10 -3.70 -1.29
CA THR A 27 2.73 -5.11 -1.14
C THR A 27 1.31 -5.16 -0.58
N PHE A 28 0.45 -5.95 -1.21
CA PHE A 28 -0.96 -6.07 -0.84
C PHE A 28 -1.23 -7.48 -0.31
N THR A 29 -1.98 -7.61 0.78
CA THR A 29 -2.36 -8.90 1.37
C THR A 29 -3.87 -9.04 1.45
N THR A 30 -4.38 -10.23 1.12
CA THR A 30 -5.81 -10.55 1.12
C THR A 30 -6.25 -11.38 2.33
N ASN A 31 -7.56 -11.41 2.59
CA ASN A 31 -8.18 -12.26 3.60
C ASN A 31 -7.93 -13.77 3.40
N LEU A 32 -7.49 -14.18 2.21
CA LEU A 32 -7.11 -15.57 1.91
C LEU A 32 -5.62 -15.85 2.16
N GLY A 33 -4.89 -14.91 2.77
CA GLY A 33 -3.46 -15.03 3.05
C GLY A 33 -2.58 -14.92 1.81
N LYS A 34 -3.12 -14.46 0.67
CA LYS A 34 -2.30 -14.22 -0.53
C LYS A 34 -1.65 -12.85 -0.47
N THR A 35 -0.45 -12.78 -1.02
CA THR A 35 0.34 -11.55 -1.10
C THR A 35 0.66 -11.22 -2.55
N TYR A 36 0.46 -9.96 -2.93
CA TYR A 36 0.71 -9.42 -4.26
C TYR A 36 1.78 -8.33 -4.18
N GLY A 37 2.89 -8.54 -4.88
CA GLY A 37 4.09 -7.72 -4.79
C GLY A 37 5.29 -8.51 -4.24
N PRO A 38 6.35 -7.83 -3.77
CA PRO A 38 6.47 -6.37 -3.75
C PRO A 38 6.55 -5.78 -5.17
N TYR A 39 5.82 -4.69 -5.40
CA TYR A 39 5.93 -3.86 -6.60
C TYR A 39 6.79 -2.64 -6.30
N GLY A 40 7.77 -2.35 -7.16
CA GLY A 40 8.79 -1.35 -6.90
C GLY A 40 10.04 -1.95 -6.25
N GLY A 41 10.79 -1.17 -5.48
CA GLY A 41 11.96 -1.66 -4.75
C GLY A 41 12.93 -0.59 -4.25
N GLY A 42 14.04 -1.08 -3.70
CA GLY A 42 15.17 -0.26 -3.28
C GLY A 42 15.12 0.23 -1.82
N GLY A 43 14.23 -0.31 -0.98
CA GLY A 43 14.18 -0.03 0.45
C GLY A 43 13.66 1.36 0.81
N GLY A 44 14.03 1.84 2.00
CA GLY A 44 13.53 3.07 2.61
C GLY A 44 12.97 2.79 4.01
N ASP A 45 12.06 3.64 4.47
CA ASP A 45 11.36 3.45 5.73
C ASP A 45 10.12 2.59 5.51
N PHE A 46 10.01 1.51 6.29
CA PHE A 46 8.89 0.58 6.21
C PHE A 46 7.60 1.23 6.75
N PHE A 47 6.48 0.92 6.11
CA PHE A 47 5.15 1.18 6.64
C PHE A 47 4.24 -0.02 6.43
N GLU A 48 3.21 -0.11 7.27
CA GLU A 48 2.13 -1.08 7.12
C GLU A 48 0.82 -0.47 7.61
N VAL A 49 -0.25 -0.75 6.86
CA VAL A 49 -1.62 -0.56 7.28
C VAL A 49 -2.29 -1.93 7.29
N ASN A 50 -2.58 -2.44 8.49
CA ASN A 50 -3.23 -3.73 8.70
C ASN A 50 -4.64 -3.49 9.26
N VAL A 51 -5.66 -4.05 8.62
CA VAL A 51 -7.05 -3.95 9.05
C VAL A 51 -7.57 -5.31 9.50
N GLU A 52 -7.51 -5.57 10.82
CA GLU A 52 -7.80 -6.87 11.43
C GLU A 52 -9.24 -7.39 11.21
N TYR A 53 -10.21 -6.50 10.97
CA TYR A 53 -11.63 -6.84 10.82
C TYR A 53 -12.35 -6.05 9.71
N ASP A 54 -11.61 -5.25 8.95
CA ASP A 54 -12.16 -4.35 7.94
C ASP A 54 -11.62 -4.71 6.55
N GLU A 55 -12.32 -4.24 5.54
CA GLU A 55 -11.88 -4.33 4.15
C GLU A 55 -11.36 -2.98 3.66
N ILE A 56 -10.26 -3.00 2.90
CA ILE A 56 -9.83 -1.83 2.14
C ILE A 56 -10.76 -1.67 0.93
N LYS A 57 -11.66 -0.67 0.99
CA LYS A 57 -12.67 -0.40 -0.03
C LYS A 57 -12.23 0.61 -1.08
N GLY A 58 -11.13 1.32 -0.83
CA GLY A 58 -10.65 2.33 -1.76
C GLY A 58 -9.29 2.88 -1.37
N PHE A 59 -8.76 3.70 -2.26
CA PHE A 59 -7.44 4.31 -2.13
C PHE A 59 -7.54 5.81 -2.39
N PHE A 60 -6.61 6.54 -1.78
CA PHE A 60 -6.34 7.93 -2.10
C PHE A 60 -4.82 8.15 -2.07
N GLY A 61 -4.35 9.26 -2.61
CA GLY A 61 -2.93 9.54 -2.64
C GLY A 61 -2.60 10.79 -3.42
N HIS A 62 -1.31 11.00 -3.59
CA HIS A 62 -0.76 12.07 -4.41
C HIS A 62 0.35 11.51 -5.28
N ALA A 63 0.44 11.97 -6.52
CA ALA A 63 1.45 11.54 -7.47
C ALA A 63 1.95 12.73 -8.27
N THR A 64 3.24 12.72 -8.59
CA THR A 64 3.78 13.51 -9.68
C THR A 64 3.62 12.75 -11.00
N THR A 65 4.13 13.30 -12.09
CA THR A 65 4.23 12.58 -13.36
C THR A 65 5.12 11.32 -13.27
N GLU A 66 6.07 11.28 -12.33
CA GLU A 66 7.09 10.23 -12.24
C GLU A 66 6.89 9.27 -11.06
N TYR A 67 6.34 9.77 -9.94
CA TYR A 67 6.31 9.03 -8.68
C TYR A 67 4.99 9.15 -7.93
N LEU A 68 4.59 8.06 -7.28
CA LEU A 68 3.59 8.09 -6.22
C LEU A 68 4.24 8.69 -4.96
N THR A 69 3.83 9.89 -4.55
CA THR A 69 4.44 10.62 -3.44
C THR A 69 3.74 10.41 -2.11
N ALA A 70 2.46 10.03 -2.14
CA ALA A 70 1.71 9.63 -0.96
C ALA A 70 0.67 8.56 -1.31
N PHE A 71 0.41 7.65 -0.39
CA PHE A 71 -0.58 6.58 -0.53
C PHE A 71 -1.37 6.42 0.76
N GLY A 72 -2.69 6.29 0.64
CA GLY A 72 -3.60 6.09 1.75
C GLY A 72 -4.76 5.19 1.34
N VAL A 73 -5.46 4.66 2.34
CA VAL A 73 -6.55 3.69 2.17
C VAL A 73 -7.82 4.17 2.85
N TYR A 74 -8.96 3.88 2.23
CA TYR A 74 -10.26 3.95 2.88
C TYR A 74 -10.62 2.58 3.42
N VAL A 75 -10.90 2.52 4.72
CA VAL A 75 -11.29 1.31 5.44
C VAL A 75 -12.77 1.42 5.83
N MET A 76 -13.47 0.31 5.79
CA MET A 76 -14.86 0.23 6.23
C MET A 76 -15.05 -1.08 7.01
N LEU A 77 -15.79 -0.98 8.11
CA LEU A 77 -16.26 -2.14 8.88
C LEU A 77 -16.97 -3.10 7.92
N ALA A 78 -16.44 -4.32 7.82
CA ALA A 78 -16.97 -5.38 6.97
C ALA A 78 -18.17 -6.08 7.62
#